data_AF-A0A958BVI6-F1
#
_entry.id   AF-A0A958BVI6-F1
#
_cell.length_a   1.000
_cell.length_b   1.000
_cell.length_c   1.000
_cell.angle_alpha   90.00
_cell.angle_beta   90.00
_cell.angle_gamma   90.00
#
_symmetry.space_group_name_H-M   'P 1'
#
loop_
_entity.id
_entity.type
_entity.pdbx_description
1 polymer ?
#
loop_
_entity_poly.entity_id
_entity_poly.type
_entity_poly.pdbx_seq_one_letter_code
_entity_poly.pdbx_strand_id
1 'polypeptide(L)'
;MTPNSQTGTDTVKVAILGSGNIGSDLMFKLLKQPGHMELALLAGIDPASDGLTRARDLGIATSAEGIKAVLADPDLKIVFDATSAYAHVRHAKALREAGRIAIDLTPAARGPYVVPPANLNAHLDEVNVNLITCGGQATIPLAYAVSRVTPVDYAEMVSTVSSVSAGPGTRQNIDEFTFTTARGLEVIGGAKKGKAIIILNPADPPIMMR
;
A
#
# COMPACT_ATOMS: atom_id res chain seq x y z
N MET A 1 10.50 -3.67 -48.08
CA MET A 1 10.94 -3.42 -46.69
C MET A 1 9.70 -3.09 -45.89
N THR A 2 9.16 -4.09 -45.21
CA THR A 2 8.04 -3.96 -44.28
C THR A 2 8.47 -3.16 -43.05
N PRO A 3 7.65 -2.23 -42.54
CA PRO A 3 7.95 -1.54 -41.30
C PRO A 3 7.89 -2.55 -40.16
N ASN A 4 8.96 -2.56 -39.38
CA ASN A 4 9.20 -3.45 -38.26
C ASN A 4 8.09 -3.28 -37.20
N SER A 5 7.35 -4.34 -36.92
CA SER A 5 6.40 -4.44 -35.82
C SER A 5 7.16 -4.52 -34.49
N GLN A 6 7.33 -3.38 -33.80
CA GLN A 6 7.65 -3.39 -32.38
C GLN A 6 6.36 -3.47 -31.57
N THR A 7 5.87 -4.68 -31.33
CA THR A 7 4.82 -4.98 -30.36
C THR A 7 5.42 -5.89 -29.30
N GLY A 8 5.67 -5.33 -28.12
CA GLY A 8 6.16 -6.05 -26.95
C GLY A 8 6.43 -5.05 -25.83
N THR A 9 5.39 -4.56 -25.18
CA THR A 9 5.56 -3.85 -23.91
C THR A 9 5.86 -4.90 -22.86
N ASP A 10 7.08 -4.95 -22.34
CA ASP A 10 7.47 -5.80 -21.20
C ASP A 10 6.70 -5.32 -19.94
N THR A 11 5.46 -5.77 -19.79
CA THR A 11 4.63 -5.48 -18.62
C THR A 11 4.84 -6.55 -17.56
N VAL A 12 4.91 -6.11 -16.31
CA VAL A 12 5.00 -6.99 -15.14
C VAL A 12 3.58 -7.27 -14.65
N LYS A 13 3.17 -8.55 -14.62
CA LYS A 13 1.89 -8.93 -14.05
C LYS A 13 1.89 -8.70 -12.54
N VAL A 14 0.85 -8.01 -12.05
CA VAL A 14 0.68 -7.68 -10.64
C VAL A 14 -0.67 -8.15 -10.12
N ALA A 15 -0.72 -8.41 -8.81
CA ALA A 15 -1.96 -8.72 -8.10
C ALA A 15 -2.20 -7.74 -6.96
N ILE A 16 -3.47 -7.59 -6.58
CA ILE A 16 -3.88 -6.90 -5.36
C ILE A 16 -4.54 -7.93 -4.43
N LEU A 17 -4.03 -8.04 -3.20
CA LEU A 17 -4.66 -8.76 -2.11
C LEU A 17 -5.46 -7.79 -1.24
N GLY A 18 -6.76 -8.05 -1.10
CA GLY A 18 -7.69 -7.20 -0.37
C GLY A 18 -8.57 -6.37 -1.30
N SER A 19 -9.88 -6.64 -1.30
CA SER A 19 -10.88 -6.00 -2.15
C SER A 19 -11.64 -4.87 -1.44
N GLY A 20 -11.06 -4.29 -0.39
CA GLY A 20 -11.63 -3.14 0.32
C GLY A 20 -11.39 -1.81 -0.40
N ASN A 21 -11.59 -0.70 0.32
CA ASN A 21 -11.42 0.66 -0.22
C ASN A 21 -10.04 0.90 -0.83
N ILE A 22 -8.96 0.54 -0.12
CA ILE A 22 -7.58 0.74 -0.59
C ILE A 22 -7.29 -0.08 -1.85
N GLY A 23 -7.60 -1.38 -1.84
CA GLY A 23 -7.36 -2.25 -2.99
C GLY A 23 -8.18 -1.86 -4.22
N SER A 24 -9.44 -1.48 -4.03
CA SER A 24 -10.30 -1.01 -5.12
C SER A 24 -9.82 0.32 -5.71
N ASP A 25 -9.40 1.26 -4.88
CA ASP A 25 -8.81 2.53 -5.33
C ASP A 25 -7.49 2.31 -6.08
N LEU A 26 -6.61 1.43 -5.56
CA LEU A 26 -5.37 1.05 -6.24
C LEU A 26 -5.64 0.38 -7.60
N MET A 27 -6.65 -0.49 -7.68
CA MET A 27 -7.10 -1.06 -8.95
C MET A 27 -7.40 0.04 -9.97
N PHE A 28 -8.21 1.05 -9.62
CA PHE A 28 -8.52 2.15 -10.54
C PHE A 28 -7.28 2.95 -10.93
N LYS A 29 -6.33 3.15 -10.01
CA LYS A 29 -5.05 3.80 -10.33
C LYS A 29 -4.25 3.02 -11.35
N LEU A 30 -4.13 1.69 -11.17
CA LEU A 30 -3.42 0.82 -12.11
C LEU A 30 -4.10 0.77 -13.48
N LEU A 31 -5.44 0.76 -13.55
CA LEU A 31 -6.15 0.81 -14.83
C LEU A 31 -5.96 2.14 -15.55
N LYS A 32 -5.93 3.25 -14.81
CA LYS A 32 -5.78 4.59 -15.38
C LYS A 32 -4.34 4.88 -15.80
N GLN A 33 -3.36 4.45 -15.01
CA GLN A 33 -1.94 4.71 -15.20
C GLN A 33 -1.12 3.47 -14.84
N PRO A 34 -1.11 2.44 -15.71
CA PRO A 34 -0.46 1.18 -15.41
C PRO A 34 1.07 1.27 -15.33
N GLY A 35 1.67 2.26 -16.00
CA GLY A 35 3.13 2.29 -16.17
C GLY A 35 3.61 1.02 -16.87
N HIS A 36 4.50 0.28 -16.20
CA HIS A 36 4.99 -1.03 -16.65
C HIS A 36 4.27 -2.22 -16.00
N MET A 37 3.10 -2.00 -15.39
CA MET A 37 2.35 -3.04 -14.67
C MET A 37 1.08 -3.45 -15.42
N GLU A 38 0.74 -4.72 -15.34
CA GLU A 38 -0.53 -5.27 -15.80
C GLU A 38 -1.27 -5.86 -14.60
N LEU A 39 -2.41 -5.27 -14.21
CA LEU A 39 -3.22 -5.82 -13.14
C LEU A 39 -3.91 -7.11 -13.61
N ALA A 40 -3.38 -8.25 -13.16
CA ALA A 40 -3.84 -9.56 -13.59
C ALA A 40 -4.83 -10.20 -12.61
N LEU A 41 -4.83 -9.81 -11.33
CA LEU A 41 -5.72 -10.40 -10.32
C LEU A 41 -6.07 -9.44 -9.18
N LEU A 42 -7.35 -9.32 -8.84
CA LEU A 42 -7.81 -8.81 -7.55
C LEU A 42 -8.35 -9.98 -6.70
N ALA A 43 -7.70 -10.27 -5.59
CA ALA A 43 -8.06 -11.37 -4.71
C ALA A 43 -8.55 -10.88 -3.34
N GLY A 44 -9.70 -11.37 -2.90
CA GLY A 44 -10.29 -11.13 -1.58
C GLY A 44 -10.60 -12.45 -0.87
N ILE A 45 -11.31 -12.37 0.26
CA ILE A 45 -11.79 -13.55 1.01
C ILE A 45 -13.31 -13.63 1.11
N ASP A 46 -14.00 -12.53 0.76
CA ASP A 46 -15.45 -12.43 0.79
C ASP A 46 -15.96 -12.42 -0.66
N PRO A 47 -16.66 -13.46 -1.13
CA PRO A 47 -17.19 -13.53 -2.49
C PRO A 47 -18.25 -12.45 -2.77
N ALA A 48 -18.86 -11.86 -1.74
CA ALA A 48 -19.83 -10.78 -1.84
C ALA A 48 -19.20 -9.38 -1.80
N SER A 49 -17.86 -9.28 -1.75
CA SER A 49 -17.17 -7.99 -1.68
C SER A 49 -17.46 -7.11 -2.90
N ASP A 50 -17.90 -5.87 -2.66
CA ASP A 50 -18.13 -4.86 -3.70
C ASP A 50 -16.91 -4.64 -4.61
N GLY A 51 -15.70 -4.67 -4.05
CA GLY A 51 -14.47 -4.53 -4.82
C GLY A 51 -14.25 -5.67 -5.82
N LEU A 52 -14.60 -6.91 -5.46
CA LEU A 52 -14.53 -8.05 -6.38
C LEU A 52 -15.62 -7.95 -7.46
N THR A 53 -16.84 -7.57 -7.09
CA THR A 53 -17.92 -7.33 -8.06
C THR A 53 -17.50 -6.30 -9.09
N ARG A 54 -16.98 -5.15 -8.62
CA ARG A 54 -16.54 -4.05 -9.47
C ARG A 54 -15.36 -4.42 -10.37
N ALA A 55 -14.40 -5.20 -9.88
CA ALA A 55 -13.31 -5.70 -10.69
C ALA A 55 -13.80 -6.62 -11.82
N ARG A 56 -14.76 -7.50 -11.52
CA ARG A 56 -15.38 -8.40 -12.50
C ARG A 56 -16.11 -7.64 -13.60
N ASP A 57 -16.85 -6.59 -13.24
CA ASP A 57 -17.54 -5.72 -14.20
C ASP A 57 -16.58 -4.99 -15.14
N LEU A 58 -15.34 -4.77 -14.71
CA LEU A 58 -14.26 -4.18 -15.49
C LEU A 58 -13.43 -5.22 -16.27
N GLY A 59 -13.82 -6.50 -16.22
CA GLY A 59 -13.12 -7.58 -16.92
C GLY A 59 -11.82 -8.03 -16.27
N ILE A 60 -11.58 -7.67 -15.01
CA ILE A 60 -10.37 -8.07 -14.25
C ILE A 60 -10.62 -9.44 -13.61
N ALA A 61 -9.63 -10.32 -13.65
CA ALA A 61 -9.76 -11.62 -12.99
C ALA A 61 -9.89 -11.41 -11.46
N THR A 62 -10.80 -12.16 -10.86
CA THR A 62 -11.10 -12.05 -9.42
C THR A 62 -11.10 -13.41 -8.74
N SER A 63 -10.79 -13.44 -7.45
CA SER A 63 -10.93 -14.63 -6.63
C SER A 63 -11.30 -14.28 -5.18
N ALA A 64 -12.06 -15.16 -4.54
CA ALA A 64 -12.36 -15.11 -3.12
C ALA A 64 -11.51 -16.09 -2.28
N GLU A 65 -10.49 -16.71 -2.89
CA GLU A 65 -9.59 -17.66 -2.19
C GLU A 65 -8.38 -16.99 -1.51
N GLY A 66 -8.34 -15.65 -1.50
CA GLY A 66 -7.27 -14.86 -0.92
C GLY A 66 -5.91 -15.17 -1.55
N ILE A 67 -4.89 -15.31 -0.70
CA ILE A 67 -3.51 -15.57 -1.15
C ILE A 67 -3.35 -16.85 -1.97
N LYS A 68 -4.21 -17.85 -1.79
CA LYS A 68 -4.12 -19.10 -2.56
C LYS A 68 -4.24 -18.86 -4.06
N ALA A 69 -5.14 -17.96 -4.47
CA ALA A 69 -5.31 -17.59 -5.88
C ALA A 69 -4.08 -16.90 -6.45
N VAL A 70 -3.41 -16.05 -5.65
CA VAL A 70 -2.17 -15.38 -6.05
C VAL A 70 -1.02 -16.38 -6.23
N LEU A 71 -0.91 -17.36 -5.33
CA LEU A 71 0.14 -18.38 -5.39
C LEU A 71 -0.07 -19.38 -6.53
N ALA A 72 -1.31 -19.57 -6.98
CA ALA A 72 -1.65 -20.48 -8.08
C ALA A 72 -1.17 -19.98 -9.46
N ASP A 73 -0.92 -18.67 -9.61
CA ASP A 73 -0.42 -18.09 -10.85
C ASP A 73 1.11 -17.81 -10.76
N PRO A 74 1.97 -18.58 -11.46
CA PRO A 74 3.43 -18.39 -11.47
C PRO A 74 3.91 -17.08 -12.12
N ASP A 75 3.06 -16.39 -12.88
CA ASP A 75 3.46 -15.20 -13.65
C ASP A 75 3.38 -13.90 -12.84
N LEU A 76 2.54 -13.83 -11.80
CA LEU A 76 2.36 -12.64 -10.94
C LEU A 76 3.63 -12.22 -10.19
N LYS A 77 4.39 -11.22 -10.62
CA LYS A 77 5.69 -10.91 -9.97
C LYS A 77 5.59 -9.97 -8.77
N ILE A 78 4.61 -9.06 -8.77
CA ILE A 78 4.43 -8.07 -7.71
C ILE A 78 3.03 -8.21 -7.11
N VAL A 79 2.94 -8.18 -5.78
CA VAL A 79 1.67 -8.30 -5.05
C VAL A 79 1.53 -7.13 -4.09
N PHE A 80 0.50 -6.31 -4.32
CA PHE A 80 0.11 -5.24 -3.41
C PHE A 80 -0.81 -5.80 -2.34
N ASP A 81 -0.38 -5.77 -1.09
CA ASP A 81 -1.17 -6.28 0.04
C ASP A 81 -1.88 -5.13 0.76
N ALA A 82 -3.19 -5.03 0.51
CA ALA A 82 -4.11 -4.08 1.11
C ALA A 82 -5.11 -4.78 2.06
N THR A 83 -4.66 -5.85 2.75
CA THR A 83 -5.50 -6.59 3.71
C THR A 83 -5.42 -6.01 5.13
N SER A 84 -4.73 -6.70 6.05
CA SER A 84 -4.52 -6.26 7.44
C SER A 84 -3.11 -6.60 7.89
N ALA A 85 -2.64 -5.91 8.94
CA ALA A 85 -1.28 -6.11 9.45
C ALA A 85 -1.03 -7.56 9.85
N TYR A 86 -2.01 -8.20 10.49
CA TYR A 86 -1.95 -9.60 10.90
C TYR A 86 -1.88 -10.56 9.70
N ALA A 87 -2.70 -10.32 8.67
CA ALA A 87 -2.73 -11.16 7.49
C ALA A 87 -1.42 -11.05 6.70
N HIS A 88 -0.88 -9.83 6.56
CA HIS A 88 0.36 -9.58 5.83
C HIS A 88 1.56 -10.37 6.38
N VAL A 89 1.62 -10.63 7.70
CA VAL A 89 2.69 -11.48 8.28
C VAL A 89 2.76 -12.85 7.59
N ARG A 90 1.60 -13.47 7.34
CA ARG A 90 1.51 -14.77 6.68
C ARG A 90 1.72 -14.63 5.17
N HIS A 91 1.17 -13.56 4.58
CA HIS A 91 1.31 -13.30 3.15
C HIS A 91 2.76 -13.06 2.74
N ALA A 92 3.47 -12.19 3.45
CA ALA A 92 4.88 -11.90 3.23
C ALA A 92 5.74 -13.17 3.20
N LYS A 93 5.52 -14.09 4.15
CA LYS A 93 6.23 -15.37 4.18
C LYS A 93 5.97 -16.19 2.92
N ALA A 94 4.70 -16.38 2.56
CA ALA A 94 4.31 -17.20 1.42
C ALA A 94 4.73 -16.58 0.07
N LEU A 95 4.62 -15.25 -0.08
CA LEU A 95 5.06 -14.53 -1.26
C LEU A 95 6.58 -14.63 -1.45
N ARG A 96 7.34 -14.49 -0.36
CA ARG A 96 8.80 -14.68 -0.39
C ARG A 96 9.19 -16.10 -0.80
N GLU A 97 8.53 -17.11 -0.24
CA GLU A 97 8.75 -18.53 -0.59
C GLU A 97 8.42 -18.81 -2.07
N ALA A 98 7.45 -18.09 -2.64
CA ALA A 98 7.08 -18.17 -4.05
C ALA A 98 7.88 -17.23 -4.97
N GLY A 99 8.90 -16.53 -4.45
CA GLY A 99 9.76 -15.62 -5.22
C GLY A 99 9.04 -14.37 -5.74
N ARG A 100 8.03 -13.87 -5.03
CA ARG A 100 7.24 -12.68 -5.42
C ARG A 100 7.61 -11.48 -4.56
N ILE A 101 7.57 -10.29 -5.17
CA ILE A 101 7.77 -9.03 -4.46
C ILE A 101 6.46 -8.62 -3.80
N ALA A 102 6.50 -8.34 -2.50
CA ALA A 102 5.37 -7.83 -1.74
C ALA A 102 5.49 -6.31 -1.55
N ILE A 103 4.43 -5.58 -1.90
CA ILE A 103 4.27 -4.17 -1.53
C ILE A 103 3.20 -4.11 -0.44
N ASP A 104 3.61 -3.90 0.79
CA ASP A 104 2.75 -3.89 1.97
C ASP A 104 2.12 -2.50 2.18
N LEU A 105 0.80 -2.40 1.98
CA LEU A 105 0.01 -1.20 2.25
C LEU A 105 -0.58 -1.22 3.66
N THR A 106 -0.32 -2.26 4.44
CA THR A 106 -0.76 -2.42 5.83
C THR A 106 0.30 -1.87 6.80
N PRO A 107 -0.02 -1.68 8.09
CA PRO A 107 0.97 -1.28 9.08
C PRO A 107 1.80 -2.47 9.64
N ALA A 108 1.90 -3.61 8.94
CA ALA A 108 2.61 -4.80 9.45
C ALA A 108 4.13 -4.62 9.61
N ALA A 109 4.73 -3.74 8.80
CA ALA A 109 6.15 -3.36 8.89
C ALA A 109 7.13 -4.55 8.84
N ARG A 110 6.92 -5.49 7.91
CA ARG A 110 7.79 -6.68 7.73
C ARG A 110 8.98 -6.47 6.80
N GLY A 111 8.90 -5.47 5.93
CA GLY A 111 10.00 -4.97 5.10
C GLY A 111 10.43 -3.56 5.52
N PRO A 112 11.52 -3.02 4.94
CA PRO A 112 11.89 -1.63 5.15
C PRO A 112 10.78 -0.69 4.72
N TYR A 113 10.68 0.43 5.44
CA TYR A 113 9.75 1.50 5.13
C TYR A 113 10.18 2.26 3.88
N VAL A 114 9.22 2.56 3.01
CA VAL A 114 9.46 3.34 1.79
C VAL A 114 8.50 4.53 1.74
N VAL A 115 9.08 5.73 1.65
CA VAL A 115 8.40 6.98 1.27
C VAL A 115 9.08 7.44 -0.01
N PRO A 116 8.43 7.34 -1.18
CA PRO A 116 9.10 7.49 -2.47
C PRO A 116 9.99 8.73 -2.63
N PRO A 117 9.54 9.95 -2.27
CA PRO A 117 10.38 11.15 -2.42
C PRO A 117 11.54 11.24 -1.41
N ALA A 118 11.59 10.37 -0.40
CA ALA A 118 12.64 10.38 0.63
C ALA A 118 13.68 9.28 0.41
N ASN A 119 13.26 8.02 0.17
CA ASN A 119 14.17 6.87 0.20
C ASN A 119 13.88 5.75 -0.82
N LEU A 120 13.14 6.01 -1.91
CA LEU A 120 12.79 4.97 -2.91
C LEU A 120 13.99 4.12 -3.36
N ASN A 121 15.09 4.78 -3.72
CA ASN A 121 16.25 4.13 -4.31
C ASN A 121 17.02 3.24 -3.33
N ALA A 122 16.75 3.33 -2.02
CA ALA A 122 17.46 2.54 -1.01
C ALA A 122 16.97 1.08 -0.92
N HIS A 123 15.79 0.78 -1.46
CA HIS A 123 15.10 -0.49 -1.24
C HIS A 123 14.56 -1.13 -2.52
N LEU A 124 15.15 -0.83 -3.68
CA LEU A 124 14.70 -1.36 -4.97
C LEU A 124 14.88 -2.87 -5.11
N ASP A 125 15.87 -3.44 -4.43
CA ASP A 125 16.19 -4.87 -4.47
C ASP A 125 15.47 -5.69 -3.38
N GLU A 126 14.63 -5.03 -2.57
CA GLU A 126 13.92 -5.68 -1.46
C GLU A 126 12.69 -6.43 -1.96
N VAL A 127 12.54 -7.68 -1.52
CA VAL A 127 11.41 -8.55 -1.90
C VAL A 127 10.14 -8.28 -1.09
N ASN A 128 10.23 -7.44 -0.06
CA ASN A 128 9.09 -6.93 0.67
C ASN A 128 9.40 -5.50 1.12
N VAL A 129 8.57 -4.53 0.76
CA VAL A 129 8.65 -3.15 1.24
C VAL A 129 7.33 -2.71 1.85
N ASN A 130 7.39 -1.85 2.87
CA ASN A 130 6.22 -1.36 3.58
C ASN A 130 5.98 0.14 3.32
N LEU A 131 4.74 0.50 2.96
CA LEU A 131 4.33 1.87 2.67
C LEU A 131 3.84 2.63 3.90
N ILE A 132 4.17 2.15 5.10
CA ILE A 132 3.92 2.80 6.39
C ILE A 132 2.42 2.94 6.64
N THR A 133 1.90 4.15 6.47
CA THR A 133 0.50 4.54 6.66
C THR A 133 0.20 5.70 5.71
N CYS A 134 -1.09 5.97 5.45
CA CYS A 134 -1.50 7.16 4.71
C CYS A 134 -1.00 8.46 5.36
N GLY A 135 -1.02 8.53 6.69
CA GLY A 135 -0.47 9.65 7.45
C GLY A 135 1.04 9.81 7.24
N GLY A 136 1.78 8.70 7.28
CA GLY A 136 3.22 8.69 7.03
C GLY A 136 3.55 9.18 5.62
N GLN A 137 2.88 8.64 4.59
CA GLN A 137 3.09 9.06 3.20
C GLN A 137 2.79 10.55 2.99
N ALA A 138 1.81 11.11 3.70
CA ALA A 138 1.45 12.52 3.60
C ALA A 138 2.43 13.48 4.32
N THR A 139 3.05 13.03 5.42
CA THR A 139 3.75 13.93 6.36
C THR A 139 5.25 13.71 6.47
N ILE A 140 5.74 12.47 6.31
CA ILE A 140 7.18 12.16 6.35
C ILE A 140 7.98 12.91 5.27
N PRO A 141 7.48 13.13 4.03
CA PRO A 141 8.19 13.96 3.05
C PRO A 141 8.48 15.38 3.57
N LEU A 142 7.59 15.96 4.38
CA LEU A 142 7.77 17.27 4.98
C LEU A 142 8.84 17.24 6.08
N ALA A 143 8.80 16.23 6.96
CA ALA A 143 9.83 16.03 7.98
C ALA A 143 11.22 15.84 7.35
N TYR A 144 11.30 14.98 6.32
CA TYR A 144 12.53 14.75 5.55
C TYR A 144 13.05 16.03 4.87
N ALA A 145 12.15 16.85 4.32
CA ALA A 145 12.53 18.11 3.70
C ALA A 145 13.16 19.12 4.70
N VAL A 146 12.75 19.10 5.96
CA VAL A 146 13.35 19.92 7.03
C VAL A 146 14.66 19.30 7.53
N SER A 147 14.68 18.00 7.79
CA SER A 147 15.83 17.31 8.40
C SER A 147 17.07 17.31 7.50
N ARG A 148 16.90 17.34 6.18
CA ARG A 148 18.01 17.50 5.22
C ARG A 148 18.64 18.90 5.21
N VAL A 149 18.07 19.87 5.93
CA VAL A 149 18.58 21.26 6.05
C VAL A 149 19.12 21.53 7.45
N THR A 150 18.44 21.05 8.49
CA THR A 150 18.79 21.29 9.90
C THR A 150 18.41 20.09 10.76
N PRO A 151 19.13 19.80 11.88
CA PRO A 151 18.69 18.79 12.82
C PRO A 151 17.26 19.02 13.31
N VAL A 152 16.47 17.94 13.40
CA VAL A 152 15.10 17.95 13.90
C VAL A 152 15.05 17.12 15.19
N ASP A 153 14.93 17.78 16.34
CA ASP A 153 14.86 17.08 17.63
C ASP A 153 13.52 16.37 17.84
N TYR A 154 12.43 16.93 17.30
CA TYR A 154 11.08 16.41 17.45
C TYR A 154 10.24 16.70 16.21
N ALA A 155 9.50 15.71 15.73
CA ALA A 155 8.48 15.88 14.70
C ALA A 155 7.17 15.22 15.13
N GLU A 156 6.06 15.93 14.95
CA GLU A 156 4.72 15.45 15.25
C GLU A 156 3.82 15.63 14.03
N MET A 157 3.04 14.60 13.71
CA MET A 157 1.99 14.65 12.71
C MET A 157 0.63 14.43 13.35
N VAL A 158 -0.38 15.13 12.83
CA VAL A 158 -1.78 14.97 13.22
C VAL A 158 -2.57 14.77 11.94
N SER A 159 -3.13 13.59 11.76
CA SER A 159 -4.02 13.29 10.64
C SER A 159 -5.47 13.37 11.08
N THR A 160 -6.27 14.17 10.37
CA THR A 160 -7.72 14.20 10.57
C THR A 160 -8.39 13.66 9.32
N VAL A 161 -9.15 12.58 9.46
CA VAL A 161 -9.83 11.90 8.34
C VAL A 161 -11.33 11.76 8.63
N SER A 162 -12.13 11.63 7.58
CA SER A 162 -13.57 11.38 7.74
C SER A 162 -13.80 9.98 8.33
N SER A 163 -14.72 9.87 9.29
CA SER A 163 -15.05 8.60 9.95
C SER A 163 -15.50 7.51 8.97
N VAL A 164 -16.17 7.91 7.88
CA VAL A 164 -16.65 6.99 6.83
C VAL A 164 -15.53 6.44 5.95
N SER A 165 -14.38 7.13 5.86
CA SER A 165 -13.21 6.63 5.12
C SER A 165 -12.41 5.57 5.88
N ALA A 166 -12.51 5.56 7.22
CA ALA A 166 -11.83 4.61 8.09
C ALA A 166 -12.67 3.32 8.25
N GLY A 167 -12.35 2.32 7.41
CA GLY A 167 -12.96 0.98 7.48
C GLY A 167 -12.55 0.17 8.73
N PRO A 168 -13.10 -1.05 8.92
CA PRO A 168 -12.82 -1.89 10.08
C PRO A 168 -11.33 -2.17 10.29
N GLY A 169 -10.58 -2.41 9.20
CA GLY A 169 -9.14 -2.63 9.26
C GLY A 169 -8.40 -1.46 9.91
N THR A 170 -8.63 -0.23 9.45
CA THR A 170 -8.02 0.97 10.06
C THR A 170 -8.39 1.11 11.53
N ARG A 171 -9.65 0.88 11.90
CA ARG A 171 -10.15 1.03 13.28
C ARG A 171 -9.55 0.01 14.25
N GLN A 172 -9.33 -1.22 13.79
CA GLN A 172 -8.73 -2.29 14.58
C GLN A 172 -7.21 -2.17 14.73
N ASN A 173 -6.56 -1.31 13.93
CA ASN A 173 -5.10 -1.16 13.90
C ASN A 173 -4.68 0.31 14.19
N ILE A 174 -5.43 1.01 15.06
CA ILE A 174 -5.22 2.44 15.33
C ILE A 174 -3.92 2.69 16.10
N ASP A 175 -3.55 1.78 16.99
CA ASP A 175 -2.30 1.85 17.75
C ASP A 175 -1.10 1.65 16.82
N GLU A 176 -1.16 0.63 15.96
CA GLU A 176 -0.15 0.35 14.94
C GLU A 176 0.02 1.55 13.99
N PHE A 177 -1.06 2.25 13.65
CA PHE A 177 -0.97 3.49 12.89
C PHE A 177 -0.10 4.51 13.61
N THR A 178 -0.32 4.75 14.90
CA THR A 178 0.45 5.75 15.65
C THR A 178 1.92 5.35 15.79
N PHE A 179 2.21 4.09 16.14
CA PHE A 179 3.57 3.61 16.34
C PHE A 179 4.37 3.57 15.03
N THR A 180 3.78 3.03 13.98
CA THR A 180 4.43 2.90 12.66
C THR A 180 4.70 4.27 12.03
N THR A 181 3.75 5.21 12.16
CA THR A 181 3.92 6.56 11.63
C THR A 181 4.95 7.36 12.43
N ALA A 182 4.93 7.29 13.76
CA ALA A 182 5.93 7.92 14.61
C ALA A 182 7.34 7.38 14.28
N ARG A 183 7.47 6.07 14.10
CA ARG A 183 8.75 5.46 13.69
C ARG A 183 9.20 5.93 12.31
N GLY A 184 8.27 6.07 11.36
CA GLY A 184 8.55 6.62 10.03
C GLY A 184 9.10 8.05 10.06
N LEU A 185 8.55 8.91 10.93
CA LEU A 185 9.06 10.27 11.15
C LEU A 185 10.51 10.27 11.66
N GLU A 186 10.90 9.26 12.44
CA GLU A 186 12.27 9.13 12.95
C GLU A 186 13.22 8.58 11.87
N VAL A 187 12.91 7.40 11.34
CA VAL A 187 13.86 6.64 10.50
C VAL A 187 13.97 7.14 9.08
N ILE A 188 12.91 7.73 8.54
CA ILE A 188 12.91 8.34 7.20
C ILE A 188 12.83 9.85 7.29
N GLY A 189 11.96 10.37 8.16
CA GLY A 189 11.81 11.81 8.36
C GLY A 189 13.06 12.46 8.96
N GLY A 190 13.94 11.71 9.64
CA GLY A 190 15.19 12.20 10.21
C GLY A 190 15.02 12.94 11.54
N ALA A 191 13.85 12.86 12.17
CA ALA A 191 13.63 13.42 13.50
C ALA A 191 14.26 12.52 14.59
N LYS A 192 14.82 13.11 15.65
CA LYS A 192 15.31 12.31 16.80
C LYS A 192 14.17 11.63 17.56
N LYS A 193 12.98 12.24 17.57
CA LYS A 193 11.77 11.69 18.19
C LYS A 193 10.54 12.01 17.34
N GLY A 194 9.74 10.98 17.06
CA GLY A 194 8.49 11.10 16.31
C GLY A 194 7.25 10.97 17.18
N LYS A 195 6.15 11.60 16.77
CA LYS A 195 4.80 11.35 17.29
C LYS A 195 3.77 11.41 16.18
N ALA A 196 2.76 10.56 16.26
CA ALA A 196 1.64 10.55 15.32
C ALA A 196 0.31 10.51 16.08
N ILE A 197 -0.65 11.30 15.61
CA ILE A 197 -2.02 11.34 16.09
C ILE A 197 -2.96 11.14 14.90
N ILE A 198 -4.02 10.35 15.10
CA ILE A 198 -5.11 10.20 14.14
C ILE A 198 -6.43 10.58 14.79
N ILE A 199 -7.26 11.34 14.07
CA ILE A 199 -8.58 11.81 14.49
C ILE A 199 -9.60 11.38 13.45
N LEU A 200 -10.65 10.71 13.90
CA LEU A 200 -11.80 10.35 13.06
C LEU A 200 -12.93 11.36 13.26
N ASN A 201 -13.26 12.11 12.21
CA ASN A 201 -14.28 13.16 12.25
C ASN A 201 -15.57 12.71 11.54
N PRO A 202 -16.73 12.66 12.24
CA PRO A 202 -18.00 12.21 11.66
C PRO A 202 -18.83 13.31 10.98
N ALA A 203 -18.27 14.50 10.72
CA ALA A 203 -19.01 15.59 10.07
C ALA A 203 -19.59 15.18 8.70
N ASP A 204 -20.73 15.79 8.36
CA ASP A 204 -21.45 15.63 7.09
C ASP A 204 -21.68 17.03 6.47
N PRO A 205 -21.20 17.32 5.24
CA PRO A 205 -20.51 16.40 4.32
C PRO A 205 -19.15 15.91 4.86
N PRO A 206 -18.69 14.69 4.48
CA PRO A 206 -17.42 14.13 4.92
C PRO A 206 -16.25 15.08 4.68
N ILE A 207 -15.43 15.30 5.70
CA ILE A 207 -14.25 16.17 5.58
C ILE A 207 -13.21 15.60 4.61
N MET A 208 -12.48 16.50 3.96
CA MET A 208 -11.22 16.15 3.31
C MET A 208 -10.14 15.87 4.35
N MET A 209 -9.22 14.94 4.04
CA MET A 209 -8.06 14.66 4.88
C MET A 209 -7.24 15.94 5.11
N ARG A 210 -6.81 16.13 6.37
CA ARG A 210 -5.92 17.20 6.82
C ARG A 210 -4.72 16.59 7.51
#